data_AF-A0A535PVJ6-F1
#
_entry.id   AF-A0A535PVJ6-F1
#
_cell.length_a   1.000
_cell.length_b   1.000
_cell.length_c   1.000
_cell.angle_alpha   90.00
_cell.angle_beta   90.00
_cell.angle_gamma   90.00
#
_symmetry.space_group_name_H-M   'P 1'
#
loop_
_entity.id
_entity.type
_entity.pdbx_description
1 polymer ?
#
loop_
_entity_poly.entity_id
_entity_poly.type
_entity_poly.pdbx_seq_one_letter_code
_entity_poly.pdbx_strand_id
1 'polypeptide(L)'
;MNIFRKAYSVAGAVLMLQFALQLYFIAAAALGIFNANDNAKDVYSAFKNVDVFASLHRLNGDLAALTILIMVGLSFGSRYPWRTTILTALLFVLLFIQALLASLGGTPVLAGLHGINALILVGLGGFLTGRNWAFGRRAESATPTH
;
A
#
# COMPACT_ATOMS: atom_id res chain seq x y z
N MET A 1 0.17 -4.61 26.44
CA MET A 1 0.66 -4.51 25.04
C MET A 1 1.33 -3.15 24.85
N ASN A 2 2.57 -3.12 24.36
CA ASN A 2 3.39 -1.90 24.23
C ASN A 2 2.76 -0.87 23.27
N ILE A 3 2.91 0.43 23.54
CA ILE A 3 2.41 1.53 22.68
C ILE A 3 2.92 1.41 21.24
N PHE A 4 4.18 1.00 21.05
CA PHE A 4 4.77 0.78 19.73
C PHE A 4 4.02 -0.27 18.90
N ARG A 5 3.45 -1.31 19.54
CA ARG A 5 2.68 -2.35 18.83
C ARG A 5 1.32 -1.84 18.36
N LYS A 6 0.68 -0.99 19.17
CA LYS A 6 -0.55 -0.30 18.77
C LYS A 6 -0.27 0.66 17.61
N ALA A 7 0.80 1.46 17.72
CA ALA A 7 1.22 2.36 16.65
C ALA A 7 1.54 1.60 15.36
N TYR A 8 2.26 0.47 15.43
CA TYR A 8 2.55 -0.38 14.27
C TYR A 8 1.26 -0.89 13.62
N SER A 9 0.31 -1.34 14.43
CA SER A 9 -1.01 -1.82 13.97
C SER A 9 -1.80 -0.71 13.26
N VAL A 10 -1.81 0.51 13.80
CA VAL A 10 -2.48 1.66 13.18
C VAL A 10 -1.79 2.06 11.89
N ALA A 11 -0.45 2.14 11.89
CA ALA A 11 0.33 2.42 10.68
C ALA A 11 0.07 1.37 9.58
N GLY A 12 -0.06 0.09 9.94
CA GLY A 12 -0.46 -0.96 9.01
C GLY A 12 -1.87 -0.73 8.42
N ALA A 13 -2.85 -0.34 9.24
CA ALA A 13 -4.18 0.00 8.74
C ALA A 13 -4.17 1.23 7.81
N VAL A 14 -3.37 2.26 8.15
CA VAL A 14 -3.14 3.42 7.28
C VAL A 14 -2.52 2.98 5.95
N LEU A 15 -1.54 2.07 5.98
CA LEU A 15 -0.95 1.51 4.76
C LEU A 15 -1.98 0.78 3.90
N MET A 16 -2.92 0.05 4.50
CA MET A 16 -4.02 -0.59 3.76
C MET A 16 -4.97 0.41 3.12
N LEU A 17 -5.29 1.50 3.82
CA LEU A 17 -6.03 2.59 3.22
C LEU A 17 -5.26 3.22 2.05
N GLN A 18 -3.95 3.46 2.23
CA GLN A 18 -3.09 4.00 1.16
C GLN A 18 -3.08 3.08 -0.06
N PHE A 19 -2.97 1.76 0.12
CA PHE A 19 -3.04 0.82 -1.01
C PHE A 19 -4.42 0.77 -1.68
N ALA A 20 -5.51 0.85 -0.91
CA ALA A 20 -6.86 0.95 -1.48
C ALA A 20 -7.02 2.23 -2.33
N LEU A 21 -6.54 3.37 -1.82
CA LEU A 21 -6.50 4.63 -2.56
C LEU A 21 -5.63 4.52 -3.82
N GLN A 22 -4.53 3.77 -3.75
CA GLN A 22 -3.63 3.57 -4.88
C GLN A 22 -4.31 2.86 -6.05
N LEU A 23 -5.09 1.82 -5.74
CA LEU A 23 -5.92 1.11 -6.71
C LEU A 23 -7.05 1.99 -7.24
N TYR A 24 -7.68 2.79 -6.36
CA TYR A 24 -8.71 3.74 -6.77
C TYR A 24 -8.17 4.79 -7.75
N PHE A 25 -7.04 5.43 -7.46
CA PHE A 25 -6.48 6.48 -8.32
C PHE A 25 -6.10 5.95 -9.71
N ILE A 26 -5.44 4.78 -9.79
CA ILE A 26 -5.09 4.21 -11.11
C ILE A 26 -6.33 3.73 -11.87
N ALA A 27 -7.34 3.18 -11.18
CA ALA A 27 -8.60 2.80 -11.80
C ALA A 27 -9.37 4.03 -12.31
N ALA A 28 -9.42 5.11 -11.54
CA ALA A 28 -10.06 6.36 -11.94
C ALA A 28 -9.37 6.99 -13.17
N ALA A 29 -8.04 6.95 -13.22
CA ALA A 29 -7.28 7.39 -14.39
C ALA A 29 -7.62 6.53 -15.62
N ALA A 30 -7.54 5.20 -15.51
CA ALA A 30 -7.78 4.30 -16.64
C ALA A 30 -9.24 4.35 -17.14
N LEU A 31 -10.22 4.26 -16.23
CA LEU A 31 -11.64 4.29 -16.57
C LEU A 31 -12.09 5.66 -17.10
N GLY A 32 -11.43 6.75 -16.68
CA GLY A 32 -11.66 8.08 -17.23
C GLY A 32 -11.34 8.16 -18.73
N ILE A 33 -10.29 7.47 -19.17
CA ILE A 33 -9.94 7.36 -20.61
C ILE A 33 -10.92 6.44 -21.32
N PHE A 34 -11.15 5.24 -20.78
CA PHE A 34 -11.96 4.21 -21.46
C PHE A 34 -13.43 4.59 -21.63
N ASN A 35 -13.98 5.44 -20.76
CA ASN A 35 -15.37 5.88 -20.82
C ASN A 35 -15.56 7.25 -21.48
N ALA A 36 -14.52 7.86 -22.03
CA ALA A 36 -14.63 9.16 -22.68
C ALA A 36 -15.36 9.03 -24.03
N ASN A 37 -16.30 9.93 -24.31
CA ASN A 37 -16.84 10.07 -25.67
C ASN A 37 -15.76 10.56 -26.62
N ASP A 38 -15.91 10.25 -27.90
CA ASP A 38 -14.97 10.57 -28.99
C ASP A 38 -14.99 12.05 -29.43
N ASN A 39 -15.66 12.93 -28.70
CA ASN A 39 -15.62 14.37 -28.97
C ASN A 39 -14.42 15.04 -28.28
N ALA A 40 -13.88 16.08 -28.92
CA ALA A 40 -12.65 16.74 -28.49
C ALA A 40 -12.69 17.28 -27.04
N LYS A 41 -13.86 17.75 -26.58
CA LYS A 41 -14.03 18.29 -25.22
C LYS A 41 -13.93 17.18 -24.17
N ASP A 42 -14.60 16.06 -24.41
CA ASP A 42 -14.64 14.93 -23.48
C ASP A 42 -13.28 14.21 -23.45
N VAL A 43 -12.63 14.04 -24.61
CA VAL A 43 -11.26 13.52 -24.69
C VAL A 43 -10.28 14.41 -23.90
N TYR A 44 -10.31 15.73 -24.11
CA TYR A 44 -9.44 16.66 -23.38
C TYR A 44 -9.67 16.59 -21.86
N SER A 45 -10.94 16.55 -21.43
CA SER A 45 -11.31 16.41 -20.01
C SER A 45 -10.79 15.09 -19.42
N ALA A 46 -10.91 13.99 -20.16
CA ALA A 46 -10.42 12.68 -19.74
C ALA A 46 -8.91 12.70 -19.51
N PHE A 47 -8.13 13.21 -20.45
CA PHE A 47 -6.67 13.33 -20.28
C PHE A 47 -6.27 14.28 -19.14
N LYS A 48 -6.98 15.40 -18.96
CA LYS A 48 -6.71 16.30 -17.82
C LYS A 48 -6.98 15.63 -16.47
N ASN A 49 -8.05 14.85 -16.35
CA ASN A 49 -8.37 14.13 -15.11
C ASN A 49 -7.40 12.98 -14.86
N VAL A 50 -6.91 12.33 -15.92
CA VAL A 50 -5.84 11.32 -15.83
C VAL A 50 -4.60 11.90 -15.18
N ASP A 51 -4.16 13.10 -15.56
CA ASP A 51 -2.98 13.74 -14.97
C ASP A 51 -3.16 13.98 -13.47
N VAL A 52 -4.36 14.38 -13.04
CA VAL A 52 -4.70 14.57 -11.62
C VAL A 52 -4.63 13.25 -10.86
N PHE A 53 -5.30 12.21 -11.34
CA PHE A 53 -5.33 10.91 -10.65
C PHE A 53 -3.95 10.21 -10.67
N ALA A 54 -3.19 10.33 -11.76
CA ALA A 54 -1.81 9.85 -11.84
C ALA A 54 -0.90 10.59 -10.84
N SER A 55 -1.08 11.90 -10.67
CA SER A 55 -0.34 12.68 -9.67
C SER A 55 -0.71 12.28 -8.24
N LEU A 56 -2.00 12.09 -7.96
CA LEU A 56 -2.47 11.59 -6.66
C LEU A 56 -1.94 10.18 -6.36
N HIS A 57 -1.93 9.30 -7.37
CA HIS A 57 -1.32 7.98 -7.28
C HIS A 57 0.17 8.10 -6.90
N ARG A 58 0.94 8.94 -7.59
CA ARG A 58 2.36 9.14 -7.25
C ARG A 58 2.56 9.67 -5.81
N LEU A 59 1.85 10.73 -5.44
CA LEU A 59 1.96 11.35 -4.12
C LEU A 59 1.58 10.38 -2.98
N ASN A 60 0.51 9.60 -3.18
CA ASN A 60 0.11 8.59 -2.19
C ASN A 60 1.12 7.43 -2.10
N GLY A 61 1.80 7.09 -3.21
CA GLY A 61 2.93 6.18 -3.21
C GLY A 61 4.10 6.67 -2.35
N ASP A 62 4.45 7.95 -2.46
CA ASP A 62 5.49 8.58 -1.62
C ASP A 62 5.09 8.56 -0.13
N LEU A 63 3.82 8.83 0.17
CA LEU A 63 3.29 8.76 1.53
C LEU A 63 3.27 7.32 2.07
N ALA A 64 3.00 6.32 1.23
CA ALA A 64 3.10 4.92 1.60
C ALA A 64 4.55 4.51 1.92
N ALA A 65 5.54 5.07 1.20
CA ALA A 65 6.97 4.86 1.52
C ALA A 65 7.29 5.34 2.93
N LEU A 66 6.84 6.54 3.29
CA LEU A 66 7.01 7.09 4.63
C LEU A 66 6.31 6.24 5.69
N THR A 67 5.06 5.81 5.45
CA THR A 67 4.33 4.91 6.35
C THR A 67 5.10 3.61 6.58
N ILE A 68 5.65 3.00 5.53
CA ILE A 68 6.44 1.77 5.64
C ILE A 68 7.71 2.00 6.47
N LEU A 69 8.44 3.10 6.25
CA LEU A 69 9.62 3.44 7.06
C LEU A 69 9.26 3.61 8.54
N ILE A 70 8.14 4.26 8.83
CA ILE A 70 7.60 4.37 10.19
C ILE A 70 7.31 2.96 10.75
N MET A 71 6.65 2.08 9.98
CA MET A 71 6.41 0.70 10.41
C MET A 71 7.70 -0.06 10.69
N VAL A 72 8.76 0.12 9.89
CA VAL A 72 10.07 -0.48 10.13
C VAL A 72 10.61 -0.02 11.49
N GLY A 73 10.65 1.29 11.75
CA GLY A 73 11.07 1.85 13.04
C GLY A 73 10.23 1.33 14.22
N LEU A 74 8.90 1.30 14.06
CA LEU A 74 7.98 0.79 15.06
C LEU A 74 8.15 -0.72 15.29
N SER A 75 8.62 -1.49 14.30
CA SER A 75 8.88 -2.93 14.47
C SER A 75 10.00 -3.19 15.49
N PHE A 76 11.05 -2.35 15.49
CA PHE A 76 12.13 -2.38 16.47
C PHE A 76 11.62 -1.97 17.86
N GLY A 77 10.92 -0.84 17.97
CA GLY A 77 10.33 -0.38 19.24
C GLY A 77 9.30 -1.36 19.83
N SER A 78 8.63 -2.11 18.96
CA SER A 78 7.70 -3.18 19.34
C SER A 78 8.38 -4.47 19.82
N ARG A 79 9.70 -4.61 19.60
CA ARG A 79 10.46 -5.85 19.78
C ARG A 79 9.76 -7.03 19.11
N TYR A 80 9.34 -6.85 17.86
CA TYR A 80 8.82 -7.98 17.09
C TYR A 80 9.93 -8.97 16.76
N PRO A 81 9.61 -10.25 16.49
CA PRO A 81 10.59 -11.19 15.96
C PRO A 81 11.21 -10.65 14.67
N TRP A 82 12.48 -10.95 14.44
CA TRP A 82 13.21 -10.53 13.23
C TRP A 82 12.46 -10.84 11.94
N ARG A 83 11.73 -11.96 11.87
CA ARG A 83 10.88 -12.29 10.73
C ARG A 83 9.89 -11.18 10.40
N THR A 84 9.21 -10.59 11.38
CA THR A 84 8.27 -9.49 11.13
C THR A 84 9.02 -8.25 10.65
N THR A 85 10.10 -7.86 11.32
CA THR A 85 10.91 -6.68 10.94
C THR A 85 11.49 -6.81 9.54
N ILE A 86 12.01 -7.98 9.17
CA ILE A 86 12.54 -8.26 7.82
C ILE A 86 11.41 -8.18 6.78
N LEU A 87 10.24 -8.75 7.06
CA LEU A 87 9.10 -8.65 6.15
C LEU A 87 8.57 -7.22 6.02
N THR A 88 8.59 -6.43 7.10
CA THR A 88 8.26 -4.99 7.05
C THR A 88 9.29 -4.23 6.22
N ALA A 89 10.58 -4.52 6.36
CA ALA A 89 11.63 -3.91 5.54
C ALA A 89 11.54 -4.34 4.07
N LEU A 90 11.13 -5.58 3.81
CA LEU A 90 10.87 -6.08 2.46
C LEU A 90 9.76 -5.27 1.77
N LEU A 91 8.74 -4.77 2.48
CA LEU A 91 7.77 -3.84 1.89
C LEU A 91 8.44 -2.60 1.30
N PHE A 92 9.47 -2.07 1.97
CA PHE A 92 10.19 -0.90 1.47
C PHE A 92 10.99 -1.24 0.20
N VAL A 93 11.65 -2.40 0.18
CA VAL A 93 12.37 -2.87 -1.02
C VAL A 93 11.41 -3.10 -2.19
N LEU A 94 10.27 -3.75 -1.94
CA LEU A 94 9.24 -3.95 -2.95
C LEU A 94 8.68 -2.62 -3.46
N LEU A 95 8.51 -1.62 -2.58
CA LEU A 95 8.06 -0.29 -2.99
C LEU A 95 9.14 0.46 -3.80
N PHE A 96 10.41 0.30 -3.45
CA PHE A 96 11.50 0.85 -4.25
C PHE A 96 11.51 0.24 -5.66
N ILE A 97 11.35 -1.09 -5.75
CA ILE A 97 11.17 -1.78 -7.04
C ILE A 97 9.92 -1.26 -7.76
N GLN A 98 8.81 -1.04 -7.05
CA GLN A 98 7.57 -0.47 -7.61
C GLN A 98 7.82 0.88 -8.28
N ALA A 99 8.59 1.76 -7.62
CA ALA A 99 8.94 3.08 -8.12
C ALA A 99 9.87 3.00 -9.35
N LEU A 100 10.84 2.08 -9.34
CA LEU A 100 11.69 1.83 -10.52
C LEU A 100 10.88 1.30 -11.71
N LEU A 101 9.99 0.35 -11.49
CA LEU A 101 9.13 -0.19 -12.56
C LEU A 101 8.20 0.90 -13.12
N ALA A 102 7.72 1.81 -12.28
CA ALA A 102 6.92 2.95 -12.71
C ALA A 102 7.72 3.95 -13.54
N SER A 103 8.93 4.31 -13.10
CA SER A 103 9.76 5.32 -13.77
C SER A 103 10.35 4.81 -15.09
N LEU A 104 10.61 3.50 -15.18
CA LEU A 104 11.08 2.83 -16.40
C LEU A 104 9.93 2.39 -17.32
N GLY A 105 8.67 2.57 -16.90
CA GLY A 105 7.45 1.94 -17.40
C GLY A 105 6.98 2.29 -18.82
N GLY A 106 7.89 2.44 -19.79
CA GLY A 106 7.57 2.72 -21.19
C GLY A 106 7.14 1.50 -22.02
N THR A 107 7.07 0.31 -21.42
CA THR A 107 6.67 -0.93 -22.11
C THR A 107 5.55 -1.68 -21.38
N PRO A 108 4.67 -2.41 -22.09
CA PRO A 108 3.62 -3.21 -21.47
C PRO A 108 4.15 -4.24 -20.46
N VAL A 109 5.34 -4.79 -20.69
CA VAL A 109 5.97 -5.76 -19.78
C VAL A 109 6.32 -5.11 -18.44
N LEU A 110 6.96 -3.93 -18.46
CA LEU A 110 7.30 -3.21 -17.22
C LEU A 110 6.06 -2.72 -16.49
N ALA A 111 5.03 -2.26 -17.22
CA ALA A 111 3.74 -1.91 -16.65
C ALA A 111 3.04 -3.12 -15.99
N GLY A 112 3.11 -4.29 -16.63
CA GLY A 112 2.60 -5.55 -16.07
C GLY A 112 3.33 -5.97 -14.80
N LEU A 113 4.66 -5.89 -14.78
CA LEU A 113 5.47 -6.17 -13.59
C LEU A 113 5.18 -5.19 -12.45
N HIS A 114 4.96 -3.90 -12.76
CA HIS A 114 4.52 -2.91 -11.79
C HIS A 114 3.17 -3.30 -11.18
N GLY A 115 2.20 -3.71 -12.00
CA GLY A 115 0.91 -4.21 -11.50
C GLY A 115 1.04 -5.44 -10.60
N ILE A 116 1.85 -6.43 -10.99
CA ILE A 116 2.08 -7.65 -10.20
C ILE A 116 2.75 -7.31 -8.86
N ASN A 117 3.78 -6.47 -8.87
CA ASN A 117 4.48 -6.09 -7.64
C ASN A 117 3.59 -5.26 -6.69
N ALA A 118 2.66 -4.45 -7.22
CA ALA A 118 1.61 -3.82 -6.40
C ALA A 118 0.74 -4.86 -5.67
N LEU A 119 0.33 -5.94 -6.34
CA LEU A 119 -0.46 -6.99 -5.70
C LEU A 119 0.33 -7.72 -4.60
N ILE A 120 1.63 -7.94 -4.81
CA ILE A 120 2.52 -8.51 -3.78
C ILE A 120 2.60 -7.58 -2.57
N LEU A 121 2.77 -6.27 -2.78
CA LEU A 121 2.76 -5.26 -1.72
C LEU A 121 1.45 -5.31 -0.92
N VAL A 122 0.30 -5.35 -1.60
CA VAL A 122 -1.03 -5.47 -0.96
C VAL A 122 -1.11 -6.74 -0.13
N GLY A 123 -0.72 -7.89 -0.69
CA GLY A 123 -0.76 -9.18 0.00
C GLY A 123 0.12 -9.20 1.25
N LEU A 124 1.39 -8.78 1.13
CA LEU A 124 2.32 -8.74 2.26
C LEU A 124 1.91 -7.71 3.31
N GLY A 125 1.49 -6.51 2.88
CA GLY A 125 1.02 -5.46 3.77
C GLY A 125 -0.25 -5.86 4.53
N GLY A 126 -1.19 -6.52 3.85
CA GLY A 126 -2.39 -7.09 4.45
C GLY A 126 -2.06 -8.19 5.45
N PHE A 127 -1.15 -9.12 5.09
CA PHE A 127 -0.67 -10.16 6.00
C PHE A 127 -0.04 -9.57 7.27
N LEU A 128 0.87 -8.59 7.12
CA LEU A 128 1.54 -7.96 8.25
C LEU A 128 0.56 -7.18 9.14
N THR A 129 -0.39 -6.47 8.54
CA THR A 129 -1.41 -5.70 9.26
C THR A 129 -2.36 -6.61 10.02
N GLY A 130 -2.90 -7.65 9.36
CA GLY A 130 -3.83 -8.60 9.98
C GLY A 130 -3.17 -9.42 11.09
N ARG A 131 -1.97 -9.96 10.84
CA ARG A 131 -1.25 -10.79 11.83
C ARG A 131 -0.86 -10.02 13.09
N ASN A 132 -0.59 -8.72 12.95
CA ASN A 132 -0.13 -7.87 14.05
C ASN A 132 -1.22 -6.89 14.54
N TRP A 133 -2.49 -7.13 14.18
CA TRP A 133 -3.60 -6.28 14.60
C TRP A 133 -3.72 -6.25 16.12
N ALA A 134 -3.60 -5.05 16.68
CA ALA A 134 -3.53 -4.83 18.12
C ALA A 134 -4.92 -4.84 18.79
N PHE A 135 -5.99 -4.58 18.05
CA PHE A 135 -7.34 -4.38 18.60
C PHE A 135 -8.29 -5.54 18.33
N GLY A 136 -7.76 -6.70 17.92
CA GLY A 136 -8.57 -7.88 17.67
C GLY A 136 -9.05 -8.50 18.97
N ARG A 137 -10.25 -9.07 18.96
CA ARG A 137 -10.74 -9.96 20.01
C ARG A 137 -9.91 -11.27 19.97
N ARG A 138 -8.69 -11.26 20.51
CA ARG A 138 -8.14 -12.50 21.07
C ARG A 138 -8.92 -12.73 22.37
N ALA A 139 -10.12 -13.29 22.18
CA ALA A 139 -11.06 -13.62 23.22
C ALA A 139 -10.37 -14.52 24.25
N GLU A 140 -10.32 -14.06 25.50
CA GLU A 140 -10.94 -14.75 26.65
C GLU A 140 -10.85 -16.29 26.68
N SER A 141 -9.71 -16.88 26.35
CA SER A 141 -9.45 -18.33 26.51
C SER A 141 -8.22 -18.58 27.37
N ALA A 142 -8.14 -17.87 28.48
CA ALA A 142 -7.31 -18.20 29.63
C ALA A 142 -8.01 -17.49 30.80
N THR A 143 -8.74 -18.16 31.68
CA THR A 143 -8.27 -19.06 32.76
C THR A 143 -9.49 -19.37 33.67
N PRO A 144 -9.57 -20.39 34.56
CA PRO A 144 -8.77 -21.62 34.78
C PRO A 144 -9.60 -22.93 34.80
N THR A 145 -8.85 -24.03 34.81
CA THR A 145 -9.19 -25.34 35.38
C THR A 145 -9.88 -25.28 36.75
N HIS A 146 -10.94 -26.08 36.92
CA HIS A 146 -11.25 -26.80 38.15
C HIS A 146 -11.49 -28.27 37.81
#